data_AF-A0A1H0QXV7-F1
#
_entry.id   AF-A0A1H0QXV7-F1
#
_cell.length_a   1.000
_cell.length_b   1.000
_cell.length_c   1.000
_cell.angle_alpha   90.00
_cell.angle_beta   90.00
_cell.angle_gamma   90.00
#
_symmetry.space_group_name_H-M   'P 1'
#
loop_
_entity.id
_entity.type
_entity.pdbx_description
1 polymer ?
#
loop_
_entity_poly.entity_id
_entity_poly.type
_entity_poly.pdbx_seq_one_letter_code
_entity_poly.pdbx_strand_id
1 'polypeptide(L)'
;MRKLIYASVILICCFFTKAGNAQINVSLGVNIGSQPSWGPVGYDHADYYYLPDINTYYSVPTHQYVYYQNNRWIRTVSLPATYRNYDLYRSYKVVINEREPWLRDNIYRTRYANYKGRHDQLIIRDSKDEKYRNHWDNGKHKGWYKQKDKEYKQQDKRMKKEYKEQDKEMKKEMKDRKHEDKGHGHD
;
A
#
# COMPACT_ATOMS: atom_id res chain seq x y z
N MET A 1 -1.77 -57.41 -5.00
CA MET A 1 -2.09 -56.43 -3.93
C MET A 1 -0.93 -55.45 -3.69
N ARG A 2 -0.36 -54.82 -4.73
CA ARG A 2 0.68 -53.77 -4.61
C ARG A 2 0.41 -52.53 -5.48
N LYS A 3 -0.69 -52.55 -6.26
CA LYS A 3 -1.09 -51.46 -7.18
C LYS A 3 -2.11 -50.50 -6.56
N LEU A 4 -2.61 -50.82 -5.35
CA LEU A 4 -3.56 -49.97 -4.62
C LEU A 4 -2.89 -48.97 -3.67
N ILE A 5 -1.56 -49.09 -3.45
CA ILE A 5 -0.81 -48.19 -2.56
C ILE A 5 -0.45 -46.87 -3.28
N TYR A 6 -0.29 -46.89 -4.61
CA TYR A 6 0.02 -45.68 -5.37
C TYR A 6 -1.20 -44.75 -5.57
N ALA A 7 -2.42 -45.30 -5.52
CA ALA A 7 -3.65 -44.52 -5.65
C ALA A 7 -3.96 -43.69 -4.38
N SER A 8 -3.50 -44.13 -3.20
CA SER A 8 -3.72 -43.41 -1.94
C SER A 8 -2.75 -42.24 -1.73
N VAL A 9 -1.57 -42.23 -2.37
CA VAL A 9 -0.59 -41.14 -2.23
C VAL A 9 -0.95 -39.91 -3.08
N ILE A 10 -1.62 -40.10 -4.23
CA ILE A 10 -2.02 -38.99 -5.11
C ILE A 10 -3.24 -38.23 -4.56
N LEU A 11 -4.12 -38.91 -3.81
CA LEU A 11 -5.34 -38.30 -3.27
C LEU A 11 -5.08 -37.32 -2.11
N ILE A 12 -3.94 -37.45 -1.42
CA ILE A 12 -3.63 -36.64 -0.21
C ILE A 12 -2.93 -35.32 -0.57
N CYS A 13 -2.37 -35.16 -1.77
CA CYS A 13 -1.61 -33.96 -2.14
C CYS A 13 -2.49 -32.74 -2.54
N CYS A 14 -3.81 -32.93 -2.72
CA CYS A 14 -4.70 -31.87 -3.21
C CYS A 14 -5.30 -30.94 -2.13
N PHE A 15 -4.98 -31.13 -0.84
CA PHE A 15 -5.63 -30.36 0.24
C PHE A 15 -4.86 -29.17 0.80
N PHE A 16 -3.76 -28.74 0.18
CA PHE A 16 -3.10 -27.48 0.54
C PHE A 16 -3.70 -26.28 -0.19
N THR A 17 -4.98 -25.99 0.05
CA THR A 17 -5.48 -24.63 -0.19
C THR A 17 -5.21 -23.83 1.08
N LYS A 18 -4.28 -22.87 0.99
CA LYS A 18 -4.17 -21.86 2.04
C LYS A 18 -5.47 -21.06 2.00
N ALA A 19 -6.29 -21.19 3.04
CA ALA A 19 -7.29 -20.18 3.34
C ALA A 19 -6.53 -18.88 3.63
N GLY A 20 -6.34 -18.06 2.60
CA GLY A 20 -5.93 -16.69 2.79
C GLY A 20 -6.97 -16.03 3.69
N ASN A 21 -6.52 -15.24 4.66
CA ASN A 21 -7.40 -14.41 5.48
C ASN A 21 -8.08 -13.40 4.56
N ALA A 22 -9.18 -13.79 3.92
CA ALA A 22 -10.09 -12.88 3.28
C ALA A 22 -10.77 -12.11 4.43
N GLN A 23 -10.26 -10.92 4.73
CA GLN A 23 -11.00 -9.95 5.50
C GLN A 23 -12.17 -9.51 4.62
N ILE A 24 -13.27 -10.27 4.69
CA ILE A 24 -14.53 -9.90 4.05
C ILE A 24 -15.07 -8.72 4.86
N ASN A 25 -14.69 -7.51 4.45
CA ASN A 25 -15.38 -6.31 4.89
C ASN A 25 -16.76 -6.32 4.22
N VAL A 26 -17.75 -6.88 4.91
CA VAL A 26 -19.16 -6.77 4.51
C VAL A 26 -19.64 -5.38 4.89
N SER A 27 -19.18 -4.36 4.16
CA SER A 27 -19.91 -3.09 4.02
C SER A 27 -20.69 -3.22 2.73
N LEU A 28 -21.99 -3.48 2.80
CA LEU A 28 -22.86 -3.59 1.62
C LEU A 28 -22.65 -2.35 0.73
N GLY A 29 -21.92 -2.52 -0.38
CA GLY A 29 -21.67 -1.48 -1.37
C GLY A 29 -20.37 -0.67 -1.26
N VAL A 30 -19.41 -1.03 -0.39
CA VAL A 30 -18.07 -0.39 -0.36
C VAL A 30 -16.98 -1.44 -0.35
N ASN A 31 -16.00 -1.34 -1.27
CA ASN A 31 -14.83 -2.23 -1.34
C ASN A 31 -13.50 -1.49 -1.59
N ILE A 32 -13.40 -0.23 -1.16
CA ILE A 32 -12.19 0.59 -1.31
C ILE A 32 -10.92 -0.18 -0.93
N GLY A 33 -10.93 -0.92 0.19
CA GLY A 33 -9.77 -1.67 0.68
C GLY A 33 -9.29 -2.82 -0.22
N SER A 34 -10.13 -3.34 -1.13
CA SER A 34 -9.77 -4.40 -2.07
C SER A 34 -9.34 -3.87 -3.44
N GLN A 35 -9.55 -2.59 -3.71
CA GLN A 35 -9.09 -2.00 -4.95
C GLN A 35 -7.54 -1.99 -4.94
N PRO A 36 -6.87 -2.26 -6.07
CA PRO A 36 -5.43 -2.12 -6.15
C PRO A 36 -5.03 -0.64 -6.24
N SER A 37 -3.80 -0.32 -5.88
CA SER A 37 -3.26 1.05 -5.94
C SER A 37 -3.26 1.67 -7.35
N TRP A 38 -3.16 0.83 -8.38
CA TRP A 38 -3.32 1.24 -9.78
C TRP A 38 -4.79 1.43 -10.21
N GLY A 39 -5.75 1.11 -9.32
CA GLY A 39 -7.20 1.34 -9.45
C GLY A 39 -7.57 2.81 -9.72
N PRO A 40 -8.75 3.12 -10.30
CA PRO A 40 -9.12 4.48 -10.63
C PRO A 40 -9.68 5.15 -9.37
N VAL A 41 -9.42 6.44 -9.21
CA VAL A 41 -10.10 7.20 -8.15
C VAL A 41 -11.59 7.39 -8.46
N GLY A 42 -12.36 7.72 -7.44
CA GLY A 42 -13.77 8.13 -7.58
C GLY A 42 -14.79 7.01 -7.39
N TYR A 43 -14.34 5.81 -7.01
CA TYR A 43 -15.22 4.65 -6.81
C TYR A 43 -15.07 4.09 -5.40
N ASP A 44 -16.16 4.11 -4.64
CA ASP A 44 -16.22 3.44 -3.34
C ASP A 44 -16.43 1.92 -3.50
N HIS A 45 -16.91 1.51 -4.68
CA HIS A 45 -17.11 0.12 -5.05
C HIS A 45 -16.78 -0.13 -6.53
N ALA A 46 -16.06 -1.22 -6.77
CA ALA A 46 -15.77 -1.73 -8.10
C ALA A 46 -15.77 -3.26 -8.10
N ASP A 47 -16.57 -3.91 -8.95
CA ASP A 47 -16.51 -5.37 -9.15
C ASP A 47 -15.39 -5.74 -10.12
N TYR A 48 -15.31 -5.03 -11.24
CA TYR A 48 -14.35 -5.27 -12.30
C TYR A 48 -13.74 -3.97 -12.84
N TYR A 49 -12.48 -4.06 -13.24
CA TYR A 49 -11.86 -3.11 -14.14
C TYR A 49 -11.73 -3.71 -15.54
N TYR A 50 -12.35 -3.09 -16.53
CA TYR A 50 -12.07 -3.38 -17.92
C TYR A 50 -10.87 -2.56 -18.39
N LEU A 51 -9.91 -3.25 -19.00
CA LEU A 51 -8.65 -2.74 -19.54
C LEU A 51 -8.77 -2.71 -21.07
N PRO A 52 -9.11 -1.55 -21.68
CA PRO A 52 -9.41 -1.47 -23.10
C PRO A 52 -8.24 -1.87 -23.98
N ASP A 53 -7.01 -1.50 -23.62
CA ASP A 53 -5.79 -1.74 -24.40
C ASP A 53 -5.54 -3.22 -24.70
N ILE A 54 -5.86 -4.07 -23.73
CA ILE A 54 -5.59 -5.51 -23.78
C ILE A 54 -6.86 -6.37 -23.72
N ASN A 55 -8.04 -5.75 -23.87
CA ASN A 55 -9.36 -6.40 -23.83
C ASN A 55 -9.50 -7.42 -22.68
N THR A 56 -9.14 -6.98 -21.48
CA THR A 56 -9.05 -7.85 -20.29
C THR A 56 -9.87 -7.25 -19.15
N TYR A 57 -10.46 -8.11 -18.33
CA TYR A 57 -11.15 -7.72 -17.12
C TYR A 57 -10.28 -8.08 -15.92
N TYR A 58 -10.25 -7.24 -14.90
CA TYR A 58 -9.65 -7.54 -13.61
C TYR A 58 -10.74 -7.53 -12.54
N SER A 59 -10.98 -8.67 -11.90
CA SER A 59 -11.88 -8.75 -10.76
C SER A 59 -11.20 -8.15 -9.55
N VAL A 60 -11.80 -7.08 -9.03
CA VAL A 60 -11.31 -6.37 -7.85
C VAL A 60 -11.41 -7.25 -6.59
N PRO A 61 -12.55 -7.93 -6.30
CA PRO A 61 -12.64 -8.76 -5.10
C PRO A 61 -11.67 -9.94 -5.10
N THR A 62 -11.53 -10.65 -6.22
CA THR A 62 -10.72 -11.88 -6.29
C THR A 62 -9.29 -11.68 -6.75
N HIS A 63 -8.93 -10.46 -7.16
CA HIS A 63 -7.60 -10.11 -7.69
C HIS A 63 -7.18 -10.98 -8.88
N GLN A 64 -8.12 -11.30 -9.77
CA GLN A 64 -7.90 -12.17 -10.93
C GLN A 64 -8.19 -11.43 -12.23
N TYR A 65 -7.38 -11.70 -13.25
CA TYR A 65 -7.63 -11.31 -14.63
C TYR A 65 -8.56 -12.30 -15.31
N VAL A 66 -9.40 -11.81 -16.20
CA VAL A 66 -10.24 -12.59 -17.12
C VAL A 66 -9.98 -12.09 -18.54
N TYR A 67 -9.41 -12.93 -19.38
CA TYR A 67 -9.09 -12.60 -20.77
C TYR A 67 -9.47 -13.74 -21.70
N TYR A 68 -9.63 -13.42 -22.98
CA TYR A 68 -10.03 -14.38 -23.99
C TYR A 68 -8.79 -15.01 -24.64
N GLN A 69 -8.69 -16.33 -24.62
CA GLN A 69 -7.63 -17.09 -25.29
C GLN A 69 -8.15 -18.47 -25.68
N ASN A 70 -7.77 -18.96 -26.87
CA ASN A 70 -8.13 -20.29 -27.37
C ASN A 70 -9.65 -20.54 -27.30
N ASN A 71 -10.41 -19.59 -27.83
CA ASN A 71 -11.87 -19.64 -27.89
C ASN A 71 -12.61 -19.68 -26.54
N ARG A 72 -11.94 -19.37 -25.42
CA ARG A 72 -12.53 -19.39 -24.08
C ARG A 72 -12.04 -18.23 -23.21
N TRP A 73 -12.84 -17.91 -22.20
CA TRP A 73 -12.46 -17.00 -21.13
C TRP A 73 -11.64 -17.74 -20.08
N ILE A 74 -10.46 -17.20 -19.75
CA ILE A 74 -9.54 -17.79 -18.78
C ILE A 74 -9.41 -16.85 -17.59
N ARG A 75 -9.45 -17.40 -16.38
CA ARG A 75 -9.21 -16.66 -15.14
C ARG A 75 -7.83 -16.98 -14.58
N THR A 76 -7.02 -15.96 -14.28
CA THR A 76 -5.66 -16.13 -13.75
C THR A 76 -5.31 -15.02 -12.75
N VAL A 77 -4.34 -15.27 -11.87
CA VAL A 77 -3.84 -14.24 -10.93
C VAL A 77 -2.85 -13.25 -11.57
N SER A 78 -2.30 -13.60 -12.73
CA SER A 78 -1.36 -12.78 -13.49
C SER A 78 -1.78 -12.65 -14.94
N LEU A 79 -1.42 -11.54 -15.57
CA LEU A 79 -1.58 -11.37 -17.01
C LEU A 79 -0.75 -12.42 -17.78
N PRO A 80 -1.20 -12.84 -18.98
CA PRO A 80 -0.41 -13.72 -19.83
C PRO A 80 0.91 -13.05 -20.24
N ALA A 81 1.93 -13.86 -20.55
CA ALA A 81 3.27 -13.38 -20.87
C ALA A 81 3.31 -12.36 -22.02
N THR A 82 2.36 -12.43 -22.96
CA THR A 82 2.18 -11.45 -24.05
C THR A 82 1.99 -10.03 -23.54
N TYR A 83 1.42 -9.85 -22.34
CA TYR A 83 1.16 -8.55 -21.71
C TYR A 83 2.12 -8.25 -20.55
N ARG A 84 3.29 -8.91 -20.49
CA ARG A 84 4.27 -8.70 -19.41
C ARG A 84 4.76 -7.24 -19.27
N ASN A 85 4.74 -6.48 -20.37
CA ASN A 85 5.17 -5.09 -20.43
C ASN A 85 4.01 -4.10 -20.28
N TYR A 86 2.80 -4.58 -20.00
CA TYR A 86 1.63 -3.73 -19.83
C TYR A 86 1.70 -2.99 -18.49
N ASP A 87 1.70 -1.66 -18.54
CA ASP A 87 1.78 -0.82 -17.35
C ASP A 87 0.39 -0.49 -16.81
N LEU A 88 -0.02 -1.20 -15.76
CA LEU A 88 -1.30 -0.98 -15.06
C LEU A 88 -1.39 0.40 -14.41
N TYR A 89 -0.27 1.02 -14.04
CA TYR A 89 -0.26 2.33 -13.37
C TYR A 89 -0.47 3.48 -14.35
N ARG A 90 -0.24 3.25 -15.65
CA ARG A 90 -0.39 4.27 -16.70
C ARG A 90 -1.56 4.01 -17.61
N SER A 91 -2.15 2.82 -17.60
CA SER A 91 -3.24 2.49 -18.51
C SER A 91 -4.61 2.91 -17.98
N TYR A 92 -5.49 3.32 -18.89
CA TYR A 92 -6.87 3.62 -18.55
C TYR A 92 -7.66 2.36 -18.20
N LYS A 93 -8.53 2.46 -17.19
CA LYS A 93 -9.51 1.40 -16.90
C LYS A 93 -10.89 1.92 -16.57
N VAL A 94 -11.87 1.10 -16.93
CA VAL A 94 -13.28 1.39 -16.75
C VAL A 94 -13.84 0.49 -15.66
N VAL A 95 -14.52 1.08 -14.68
CA VAL A 95 -15.22 0.31 -13.65
C VAL A 95 -16.50 -0.28 -14.24
N ILE A 96 -16.71 -1.58 -14.03
CA ILE A 96 -17.91 -2.31 -14.43
C ILE A 96 -18.43 -3.07 -13.22
N ASN A 97 -19.67 -2.75 -12.82
CA ASN A 97 -20.38 -3.37 -11.70
C ASN A 97 -21.53 -4.24 -12.23
N GLU A 98 -21.15 -5.26 -13.01
CA GLU A 98 -22.07 -6.28 -13.53
C GLU A 98 -21.46 -7.66 -13.30
N ARG A 99 -22.33 -8.67 -13.18
CA ARG A 99 -21.90 -10.07 -13.09
C ARG A 99 -21.32 -10.51 -14.44
N GLU A 100 -20.12 -11.07 -14.40
CA GLU A 100 -19.46 -11.72 -15.54
C GLU A 100 -19.41 -10.87 -16.82
N PRO A 101 -18.81 -9.66 -16.76
CA PRO A 101 -18.90 -8.67 -17.84
C PRO A 101 -18.29 -9.14 -19.16
N TRP A 102 -17.37 -10.11 -19.14
CA TRP A 102 -16.78 -10.72 -20.34
C TRP A 102 -17.79 -11.50 -21.19
N LEU A 103 -18.93 -11.93 -20.63
CA LEU A 103 -20.01 -12.53 -21.42
C LEU A 103 -20.65 -11.52 -22.38
N ARG A 104 -20.44 -10.22 -22.13
CA ARG A 104 -20.89 -9.09 -22.96
C ARG A 104 -19.70 -8.30 -23.51
N ASP A 105 -18.57 -8.95 -23.75
CA ASP A 105 -17.33 -8.31 -24.19
C ASP A 105 -17.50 -7.46 -25.45
N ASN A 106 -18.29 -7.93 -26.42
CA ASN A 106 -18.60 -7.18 -27.63
C ASN A 106 -19.19 -5.78 -27.34
N ILE A 107 -20.03 -5.66 -26.31
CA ILE A 107 -20.63 -4.38 -25.89
C ILE A 107 -19.56 -3.48 -25.27
N TYR A 108 -18.80 -4.00 -24.31
CA TYR A 108 -17.81 -3.20 -23.58
C TYR A 108 -16.63 -2.78 -24.45
N ARG A 109 -16.12 -3.70 -25.27
CA ARG A 109 -15.06 -3.43 -26.23
C ARG A 109 -15.43 -2.34 -27.21
N THR A 110 -16.66 -2.34 -27.69
CA THR A 110 -17.16 -1.30 -28.59
C THR A 110 -17.38 0.02 -27.86
N ARG A 111 -18.08 -0.02 -26.72
CA ARG A 111 -18.41 1.18 -25.92
C ARG A 111 -17.17 1.94 -25.45
N TYR A 112 -16.10 1.21 -25.12
CA TYR A 112 -14.90 1.77 -24.49
C TYR A 112 -13.67 1.78 -25.41
N ALA A 113 -13.86 1.58 -26.72
CA ALA A 113 -12.78 1.58 -27.71
C ALA A 113 -11.96 2.90 -27.69
N ASN A 114 -12.62 4.04 -27.49
CA ASN A 114 -11.99 5.36 -27.47
C ASN A 114 -11.12 5.62 -26.23
N TYR A 115 -11.11 4.72 -25.24
CA TYR A 115 -10.23 4.82 -24.06
C TYR A 115 -8.89 4.13 -24.28
N LYS A 116 -8.69 3.41 -25.39
CA LYS A 116 -7.40 2.80 -25.72
C LYS A 116 -6.30 3.86 -25.87
N GLY A 117 -5.13 3.60 -25.30
CA GLY A 117 -3.96 4.48 -25.32
C GLY A 117 -4.09 5.73 -24.45
N ARG A 118 -5.12 5.82 -23.61
CA ARG A 118 -5.25 6.92 -22.65
C ARG A 118 -4.43 6.66 -21.40
N HIS A 119 -3.79 7.72 -20.92
CA HIS A 119 -2.87 7.69 -19.78
C HIS A 119 -3.12 8.82 -18.77
N ASP A 120 -4.21 9.55 -18.92
CA ASP A 120 -4.58 10.74 -18.14
C ASP A 120 -5.43 10.42 -16.90
N GLN A 121 -5.71 9.14 -16.64
CA GLN A 121 -6.56 8.73 -15.52
C GLN A 121 -5.80 8.79 -14.19
N LEU A 122 -6.30 9.59 -13.25
CA LEU A 122 -5.79 9.59 -11.88
C LEU A 122 -6.08 8.24 -11.20
N ILE A 123 -5.04 7.69 -10.57
CA ILE A 123 -5.10 6.40 -9.88
C ILE A 123 -5.07 6.58 -8.37
N ILE A 124 -5.47 5.55 -7.65
CA ILE A 124 -5.58 5.60 -6.20
C ILE A 124 -4.23 5.90 -5.52
N ARG A 125 -3.13 5.29 -5.99
CA ARG A 125 -1.77 5.53 -5.48
C ARG A 125 -1.42 7.03 -5.42
N ASP A 126 -1.82 7.76 -6.45
CA ASP A 126 -1.43 9.15 -6.67
C ASP A 126 -2.51 10.14 -6.15
N SER A 127 -3.57 9.60 -5.55
CA SER A 127 -4.67 10.38 -4.97
C SER A 127 -4.29 11.02 -3.64
N LYS A 128 -4.83 12.21 -3.38
CA LYS A 128 -4.74 12.91 -2.09
C LYS A 128 -6.00 12.75 -1.24
N ASP A 129 -6.99 11.99 -1.72
CA ASP A 129 -8.25 11.77 -1.03
C ASP A 129 -8.05 10.93 0.24
N GLU A 130 -8.65 11.38 1.35
CA GLU A 130 -8.49 10.79 2.67
C GLU A 130 -8.95 9.32 2.69
N LYS A 131 -9.96 8.96 1.90
CA LYS A 131 -10.45 7.58 1.84
C LYS A 131 -9.41 6.57 1.33
N TYR A 132 -8.39 7.05 0.61
CA TYR A 132 -7.29 6.23 0.11
C TYR A 132 -5.99 6.37 0.91
N ARG A 133 -5.98 7.19 1.98
CA ARG A 133 -4.76 7.53 2.73
C ARG A 133 -4.02 6.32 3.31
N ASN A 134 -4.77 5.28 3.70
CA ASN A 134 -4.20 4.06 4.29
C ASN A 134 -4.08 2.91 3.27
N HIS A 135 -4.27 3.17 1.97
CA HIS A 135 -4.39 2.12 0.98
C HIS A 135 -3.05 1.50 0.55
N TRP A 136 -1.94 2.20 0.79
CA TRP A 136 -0.60 1.78 0.38
C TRP A 136 0.47 1.91 1.48
N ASP A 137 0.24 2.73 2.50
CA ASP A 137 1.15 2.82 3.65
C ASP A 137 0.83 1.72 4.67
N ASN A 138 1.62 0.65 4.63
CA ASN A 138 1.62 -0.42 5.63
C ASN A 138 2.16 0.02 7.02
N GLY A 139 2.05 1.31 7.35
CA GLY A 139 2.55 1.92 8.58
C GLY A 139 4.07 1.86 8.76
N LYS A 140 4.82 1.37 7.76
CA LYS A 140 6.26 1.13 7.86
C LYS A 140 7.07 2.43 7.90
N HIS A 141 6.48 3.56 7.51
CA HIS A 141 7.14 4.87 7.61
C HIS A 141 7.02 5.51 9.00
N LYS A 142 6.17 5.01 9.90
CA LYS A 142 6.02 5.62 11.25
C LYS A 142 7.19 5.34 12.19
N GLY A 143 8.02 4.33 11.92
CA GLY A 143 9.17 3.99 12.76
C GLY A 143 10.28 5.05 12.71
N TRP A 144 10.60 5.53 11.50
CA TRP A 144 11.70 6.46 11.27
C TRP A 144 11.50 7.81 11.98
N TYR A 145 10.29 8.37 11.90
CA TYR A 145 9.99 9.65 12.54
C TYR A 145 10.00 9.56 14.07
N LYS A 146 9.52 8.44 14.62
CA LYS A 146 9.44 8.20 16.07
C LYS A 146 10.81 7.97 16.70
N GLN A 147 11.77 7.41 15.95
CA GLN A 147 13.15 7.27 16.39
C GLN A 147 13.86 8.63 16.45
N LYS A 148 13.74 9.45 15.40
CA LYS A 148 14.30 10.81 15.37
C LYS A 148 13.76 11.68 16.51
N ASP A 149 12.46 11.66 16.77
CA ASP A 149 11.86 12.45 17.86
C ASP A 149 12.41 12.08 19.25
N LYS A 150 12.66 10.78 19.50
CA LYS A 150 13.30 10.32 20.74
C LYS A 150 14.73 10.82 20.87
N GLU A 151 15.49 10.79 19.78
CA GLU A 151 16.88 11.25 19.73
C GLU A 151 16.98 12.75 20.01
N TYR A 152 16.14 13.56 19.34
CA TYR A 152 16.02 15.01 19.60
C TYR A 152 15.69 15.32 21.07
N LYS A 153 14.70 14.63 21.64
CA LYS A 153 14.32 14.81 23.05
C LYS A 153 15.44 14.43 24.03
N GLN A 154 16.24 13.44 23.68
CA GLN A 154 17.38 13.02 24.51
C GLN A 154 18.53 14.03 24.41
N GLN A 155 18.77 14.60 23.22
CA GLN A 155 19.76 15.66 23.01
C GLN A 155 19.37 16.95 23.73
N ASP A 156 18.10 17.38 23.66
CA ASP A 156 17.59 18.54 24.39
C ASP A 156 17.76 18.39 25.91
N LYS A 157 17.48 17.19 26.45
CA LYS A 157 17.70 16.91 27.88
C LYS A 157 19.17 16.97 28.28
N ARG A 158 20.08 16.50 27.43
CA ARG A 158 21.54 16.58 27.67
C ARG A 158 22.00 18.03 27.67
N MET A 159 21.64 18.79 26.64
CA MET A 159 21.94 20.23 26.53
C MET A 159 21.44 21.02 27.75
N LYS A 160 20.20 20.80 28.18
CA LYS A 160 19.64 21.46 29.38
C LYS A 160 20.36 21.09 30.66
N LYS A 161 20.90 19.87 30.76
CA LYS A 161 21.68 19.43 31.92
C LYS A 161 23.06 20.11 31.93
N GLU A 162 23.73 20.13 30.79
CA GLU A 162 25.03 20.77 30.59
C GLU A 162 24.97 22.27 30.88
N TYR A 163 23.95 22.97 30.37
CA TYR A 163 23.72 24.39 30.68
C TYR A 163 23.58 24.66 32.18
N LYS A 164 22.88 23.77 32.91
CA LYS A 164 22.71 23.90 34.36
C LYS A 164 23.99 23.61 35.13
N GLU A 165 24.85 22.74 34.62
CA GLU A 165 26.16 22.45 35.23
C GLU A 165 27.11 23.63 35.02
N GLN A 166 27.18 24.18 33.80
CA GLN A 166 27.95 25.39 33.49
C GLN A 166 27.50 26.61 34.31
N ASP A 167 26.19 26.83 34.46
CA ASP A 167 25.67 27.93 35.29
C ASP A 167 26.05 27.78 36.78
N LYS A 168 26.06 26.54 37.29
CA LYS A 168 26.50 26.28 38.68
C LYS A 168 28.00 26.52 38.86
N GLU A 169 28.81 26.09 37.90
CA GLU A 169 30.26 26.28 37.91
C GLU A 169 30.61 27.76 37.82
N MET A 170 30.00 28.50 36.91
CA MET A 170 30.15 29.96 36.78
C MET A 170 29.79 30.69 38.07
N LYS A 171 28.68 30.30 38.72
CA LYS A 171 28.28 30.88 40.02
C LYS A 171 29.27 30.58 41.13
N LYS A 172 29.88 29.39 41.11
CA LYS A 172 30.93 29.01 42.07
C LYS A 172 32.18 29.85 41.85
N GLU A 173 32.66 29.97 40.61
CA GLU A 173 33.81 30.81 40.26
C GLU A 173 33.59 32.30 40.58
N MET A 174 32.37 32.82 40.34
CA MET A 174 32.03 34.20 40.73
C MET A 174 32.07 34.39 42.24
N LYS A 175 31.64 33.39 43.01
CA LYS A 175 31.69 33.43 44.46
C LYS A 175 33.14 33.39 44.96
N ASP A 176 33.96 32.51 44.39
CA ASP A 176 35.37 32.34 44.77
C ASP A 176 36.16 33.63 44.47
N ARG A 177 35.98 34.24 43.29
CA ARG A 177 36.58 35.55 42.96
C ARG A 177 36.16 36.68 43.91
N LYS A 178 34.90 36.67 44.38
CA LYS A 178 34.38 37.68 45.32
C LYS A 178 34.94 37.51 46.75
N HIS A 179 35.48 36.33 47.07
CA HIS A 179 36.20 36.08 48.32
C HIS A 179 37.66 36.52 48.24
N GLU A 180 38.30 36.43 47.08
CA GLU A 180 39.68 36.90 46.86
C GLU A 180 39.78 38.44 46.88
N ASP A 181 38.81 39.14 46.30
CA ASP A 181 38.81 40.62 46.21
C ASP A 181 38.59 41.32 47.57
N LYS A 182 38.16 40.59 48.61
CA LYS A 182 38.01 41.10 49.98
C LYS A 182 39.29 40.97 50.83
N GLY A 183 40.37 40.42 50.27
CA GLY A 183 41.65 40.22 50.96
C GLY A 183 42.64 41.38 50.86
N HIS A 184 42.37 42.40 50.05
CA HIS A 184 43.26 43.56 49.86
C HIS A 184 42.55 44.86 50.24
N GLY A 185 42.39 45.10 51.54
CA GLY A 185 41.85 46.34 52.07
C GLY A 185 42.55 46.72 53.37
N HIS A 186 43.42 47.73 53.25
CA HIS A 186 44.14 48.48 54.28
C HIS A 186 45.37 47.81 54.92
N ASP A 187 46.53 48.23 54.42
CA ASP A 187 47.66 48.66 55.25
C ASP A 187 47.47 50.13 55.65
#